data_AF-A0A9W6BSA1-F1
#
_entry.id   AF-A0A9W6BSA1-F1
#
_cell.length_a   1.000
_cell.length_b   1.000
_cell.length_c   1.000
_cell.angle_alpha   90.00
_cell.angle_beta   90.00
_cell.angle_gamma   90.00
#
_symmetry.space_group_name_H-M   'P 1'
#
loop_
_entity.id
_entity.type
_entity.pdbx_description
1 polymer ?
#
loop_
_entity_poly.entity_id
_entity_poly.type
_entity_poly.pdbx_seq_one_letter_code
_entity_poly.pdbx_strand_id
1 'polypeptide(L)'
;MDLHLAKAVRYYLQQKEKVEHAAASSRQRLLALQIPVNNGWYPFDIEDSATFYKVVASVNEELVSVYDGAARFSLGRWTLGKHGANGWAPLSSCFYAYQSADQAALAKFPKNSKHRASPKVIIEVTASGKAYFNPETNMWALPRVRTVRIVPYTIPTVSDAGSSDGPTEQPSPGRTPSMANLDAKATPWVP
;
A
#
# COMPACT_ATOMS: atom_id res chain seq x y z
N MET A 1 22.34 -35.12 -40.37
CA MET A 1 21.68 -33.95 -39.76
C MET A 1 21.95 -32.76 -40.67
N ASP A 2 20.92 -32.09 -41.17
CA ASP A 2 21.02 -31.09 -42.25
C ASP A 2 21.81 -29.85 -41.81
N LEU A 3 22.83 -29.46 -42.59
CA LEU A 3 23.69 -28.30 -42.34
C LEU A 3 22.86 -27.00 -42.26
N HIS A 4 21.77 -26.92 -43.00
CA HIS A 4 20.87 -25.76 -42.98
C HIS A 4 20.11 -25.66 -41.65
N LEU A 5 19.64 -26.80 -41.12
CA LEU A 5 18.97 -26.85 -39.82
C LEU A 5 19.90 -26.43 -38.68
N ALA A 6 21.16 -26.91 -38.70
CA ALA A 6 22.16 -26.55 -37.70
C ALA A 6 22.55 -25.06 -37.73
N LYS A 7 22.49 -24.40 -38.90
CA LYS A 7 22.68 -22.94 -39.02
C LYS A 7 21.46 -22.17 -38.52
N ALA A 8 20.24 -22.62 -38.84
CA ALA A 8 19.01 -21.99 -38.40
C ALA A 8 18.86 -22.01 -36.86
N VAL A 9 19.16 -23.15 -36.23
CA VAL A 9 19.12 -23.28 -34.76
C VAL A 9 20.12 -22.34 -34.09
N ARG A 10 21.36 -22.27 -34.60
CA ARG A 10 22.38 -21.34 -34.07
C ARG A 10 21.97 -19.88 -34.20
N TYR A 11 21.42 -19.50 -35.35
CA TYR A 11 20.92 -18.15 -35.56
C TYR A 11 19.79 -17.83 -34.56
N TYR A 12 18.82 -18.73 -34.41
CA TYR A 12 17.70 -18.54 -33.48
C TYR A 12 18.18 -18.36 -32.04
N LEU A 13 19.08 -19.21 -31.55
CA LEU A 13 19.62 -19.11 -30.20
C LEU A 13 20.37 -17.79 -29.98
N GLN A 14 21.16 -17.36 -30.96
CA GLN A 14 21.86 -16.08 -30.89
C GLN A 14 20.89 -14.88 -30.85
N GLN A 15 19.79 -14.93 -31.60
CA GLN A 15 18.77 -13.88 -31.55
C GLN A 15 18.02 -13.88 -30.23
N LYS A 16 17.68 -15.07 -29.70
CA LYS A 16 17.05 -15.21 -28.39
C LYS A 16 17.91 -14.60 -27.28
N GLU A 17 19.20 -14.92 -27.25
CA GLU A 17 20.15 -14.38 -26.27
C GLU A 17 20.29 -12.85 -26.38
N LYS A 18 20.36 -12.31 -27.61
CA LYS A 18 20.38 -10.85 -27.84
C LYS A 18 19.13 -10.16 -27.29
N VAL A 19 17.95 -10.75 -27.50
CA VAL A 19 16.68 -10.22 -26.99
C VAL A 19 16.64 -10.30 -25.47
N GLU A 20 17.05 -11.42 -24.87
CA GLU A 20 17.10 -11.58 -23.41
C GLU A 20 18.08 -10.60 -22.76
N HIS A 21 19.27 -10.41 -23.35
CA HIS A 21 20.25 -9.44 -22.88
C HIS A 21 19.76 -8.00 -23.01
N ALA A 22 19.12 -7.65 -24.13
CA ALA A 22 18.52 -6.33 -24.32
C ALA A 22 17.38 -6.08 -23.30
N ALA A 23 16.55 -7.09 -23.03
CA ALA A 23 15.51 -7.03 -22.01
C ALA A 23 16.10 -6.89 -20.60
N ALA A 24 17.17 -7.63 -20.27
CA ALA A 24 17.88 -7.51 -18.99
C ALA A 24 18.52 -6.13 -18.81
N SER A 25 19.18 -5.60 -19.85
CA SER A 25 19.80 -4.27 -19.84
C SER A 25 18.75 -3.15 -19.72
N SER A 26 17.60 -3.31 -20.38
CA SER A 26 16.45 -2.40 -20.24
C SER A 26 15.88 -2.44 -18.82
N ARG A 27 15.72 -3.65 -18.24
CA ARG A 27 15.33 -3.82 -16.83
C ARG A 27 16.33 -3.13 -15.87
N GLN A 28 17.63 -3.33 -16.06
CA GLN A 28 18.66 -2.65 -15.26
C GLN A 28 18.62 -1.12 -15.42
N ARG A 29 18.40 -0.59 -16.63
CA ARG A 29 18.20 0.86 -16.83
C ARG A 29 16.94 1.37 -16.13
N LEU A 30 15.85 0.61 -16.13
CA LEU A 30 14.63 0.98 -15.42
C LEU A 30 14.80 0.93 -13.89
N LEU A 31 15.61 0.00 -13.39
CA LEU A 31 16.02 -0.05 -11.97
C LEU A 31 16.91 1.15 -11.62
N ALA A 32 17.81 1.57 -12.51
CA ALA A 32 18.63 2.78 -12.32
C ALA A 32 17.83 4.09 -12.36
N LEU A 33 16.61 4.07 -12.91
CA LEU A 33 15.65 5.18 -12.87
C LEU A 33 14.72 5.12 -11.64
N GLN A 34 14.91 4.16 -10.74
CA GLN A 34 14.25 4.21 -9.43
C GLN A 34 14.71 5.49 -8.74
N ILE A 35 13.76 6.38 -8.46
CA ILE A 35 14.01 7.54 -7.60
C ILE A 35 13.96 6.98 -6.18
N PRO A 36 15.10 6.80 -5.48
CA PRO A 36 15.06 6.46 -4.06
C PRO A 36 14.34 7.61 -3.36
N VAL A 37 13.14 7.33 -2.85
CA VAL A 37 12.44 8.29 -2.02
C VAL A 37 13.00 8.11 -0.63
N ASN A 38 13.91 8.99 -0.22
CA ASN A 38 14.75 8.85 0.98
C ASN A 38 13.99 9.07 2.30
N ASN A 39 12.77 8.51 2.41
CA ASN A 39 11.78 8.73 3.47
C ASN A 39 11.14 7.38 3.92
N GLY A 40 11.89 6.28 3.91
CA GLY A 40 11.39 4.96 4.31
C GLY A 40 10.48 4.26 3.27
N TRP A 41 10.44 4.76 2.03
CA TRP A 41 9.69 4.16 0.92
C TRP A 41 10.63 3.46 -0.05
N TYR A 42 10.38 2.16 -0.29
CA TYR A 42 11.19 1.31 -1.14
C TYR A 42 10.48 1.07 -2.47
N PRO A 43 11.17 1.20 -3.61
CA PRO A 43 10.60 0.94 -4.91
C PRO A 43 10.34 -0.56 -5.11
N PHE A 44 9.17 -0.90 -5.65
CA PHE A 44 8.77 -2.25 -6.04
C PHE A 44 8.12 -2.20 -7.42
N ASP A 45 8.31 -3.26 -8.21
CA ASP A 45 7.55 -3.49 -9.45
C ASP A 45 6.61 -4.67 -9.21
N ILE A 46 5.31 -4.40 -9.32
CA ILE A 46 4.26 -5.42 -9.17
C ILE A 46 4.02 -6.01 -10.57
N GLU A 47 4.78 -7.06 -10.90
CA GLU A 47 4.78 -7.71 -12.22
C GLU A 47 3.40 -8.27 -12.56
N ASP A 48 2.85 -9.08 -11.66
CA ASP A 48 1.50 -9.65 -11.76
C ASP A 48 0.50 -8.85 -10.94
N SER A 49 -0.74 -8.79 -11.42
CA SER A 49 -1.82 -8.13 -10.67
C SER A 49 -1.96 -8.71 -9.26
N ALA A 50 -1.64 -7.90 -8.25
CA ALA A 50 -1.70 -8.30 -6.85
C ALA A 50 -2.91 -7.66 -6.15
N THR A 51 -3.42 -8.35 -5.14
CA THR A 51 -4.56 -7.90 -4.32
C THR A 51 -4.08 -7.10 -3.12
N PHE A 52 -4.76 -5.99 -2.87
CA PHE A 52 -4.55 -5.10 -1.73
C PHE A 52 -5.88 -4.65 -1.15
N TYR A 53 -5.82 -4.04 0.03
CA TYR A 53 -6.98 -3.53 0.76
C TYR A 53 -6.80 -2.04 1.02
N LYS A 54 -7.74 -1.25 0.53
CA LYS A 54 -7.71 0.21 0.65
C LYS A 54 -8.82 0.70 1.56
N VAL A 55 -8.46 1.63 2.44
CA VAL A 55 -9.42 2.38 3.25
C VAL A 55 -9.94 3.56 2.45
N VAL A 56 -11.27 3.68 2.39
CA VAL A 56 -12.00 4.77 1.77
C VAL A 56 -13.09 5.27 2.72
N ALA A 57 -13.61 6.47 2.46
CA ALA A 57 -14.80 6.98 3.11
C ALA A 57 -16.02 6.75 2.22
N SER A 58 -17.16 6.45 2.81
CA SER A 58 -18.45 6.52 2.13
C SER A 58 -19.06 7.91 2.33
N VAL A 59 -19.26 8.65 1.24
CA VAL A 59 -19.80 10.02 1.27
C VAL A 59 -20.87 10.12 0.20
N ASN A 60 -22.12 10.38 0.60
CA ASN A 60 -23.27 10.46 -0.31
C ASN A 60 -23.34 9.25 -1.26
N GLU A 61 -23.18 8.04 -0.70
CA GLU A 61 -23.17 6.76 -1.44
C GLU A 61 -21.97 6.56 -2.39
N GLU A 62 -21.03 7.49 -2.43
CA GLU A 62 -19.77 7.36 -3.19
C GLU A 62 -18.62 6.88 -2.31
N LEU A 63 -17.72 6.09 -2.89
CA LEU A 63 -16.46 5.71 -2.24
C LEU A 63 -15.38 6.72 -2.60
N VAL A 64 -14.90 7.46 -1.61
CA VAL A 64 -13.91 8.54 -1.80
C VAL A 64 -12.64 8.29 -1.01
N SER A 65 -11.52 8.74 -1.55
CA SER A 65 -10.21 8.65 -0.91
C SER A 65 -10.17 9.46 0.38
N VAL A 66 -9.71 8.84 1.46
CA VAL A 66 -9.53 9.51 2.76
C VAL A 66 -8.34 10.47 2.79
N TYR A 67 -7.47 10.44 1.79
CA TYR A 67 -6.24 11.25 1.75
C TYR A 67 -6.45 12.59 1.06
N ASP A 68 -6.98 12.58 -0.17
CA ASP A 68 -7.22 13.81 -0.95
C ASP A 68 -8.69 14.26 -0.94
N GLY A 69 -9.62 13.39 -0.55
CA GLY A 69 -11.07 13.64 -0.60
C GLY A 69 -11.63 13.85 -2.00
N ALA A 70 -10.83 13.58 -3.04
CA ALA A 70 -11.17 13.89 -4.43
C ALA A 70 -11.22 12.64 -5.30
N ALA A 71 -10.31 11.68 -5.06
CA ALA A 71 -10.30 10.44 -5.84
C ALA A 71 -11.52 9.57 -5.49
N ARG A 72 -12.30 9.22 -6.51
CA ARG A 72 -13.48 8.37 -6.40
C ARG A 72 -13.17 6.94 -6.85
N PHE A 73 -13.81 5.99 -6.21
CA PHE A 73 -13.69 4.57 -6.51
C PHE A 73 -15.06 4.02 -6.92
N SER A 74 -15.07 3.23 -7.99
CA SER A 74 -16.26 2.53 -8.46
C SER A 74 -15.92 1.07 -8.70
N LEU A 75 -16.86 0.18 -8.39
CA LEU A 75 -16.68 -1.26 -8.60
C LEU A 75 -16.35 -1.56 -10.06
N GLY A 76 -15.37 -2.43 -10.27
CA GLY A 76 -14.91 -2.89 -11.58
C GLY A 76 -14.11 -1.87 -12.40
N ARG A 77 -13.99 -0.60 -11.97
CA ARG A 77 -13.29 0.44 -12.71
C ARG A 77 -11.86 0.62 -12.22
N TRP A 78 -10.96 0.93 -13.16
CA TRP A 78 -9.61 1.37 -12.85
C TRP A 78 -9.65 2.84 -12.43
N THR A 79 -9.15 3.12 -11.23
CA THR A 79 -8.83 4.48 -10.78
C THR A 79 -7.32 4.67 -10.92
N LEU A 80 -6.93 5.76 -11.56
CA LEU A 80 -5.54 6.14 -11.79
C LEU A 80 -5.17 7.25 -10.82
N GLY A 81 -4.04 7.09 -10.13
CA GLY A 81 -3.47 8.15 -9.31
C GLY A 81 -2.91 9.23 -10.23
N LYS A 82 -2.62 10.41 -9.68
CA LYS A 82 -1.81 11.38 -10.43
C LYS A 82 -0.47 10.72 -10.75
N HIS A 83 0.04 10.86 -11.97
CA HIS A 83 1.32 10.29 -12.33
C HIS A 83 2.47 11.16 -11.82
N GLY A 84 3.49 10.54 -11.24
CA GLY A 84 4.74 11.16 -10.84
C GLY A 84 5.79 10.99 -11.94
N ALA A 85 7.06 11.24 -11.61
CA ALA A 85 8.15 11.11 -12.58
C ALA A 85 8.34 9.64 -13.02
N ASN A 86 8.51 9.42 -14.32
CA ASN A 86 8.84 8.12 -14.91
C ASN A 86 7.84 6.97 -14.58
N GLY A 87 6.55 7.29 -14.47
CA GLY A 87 5.49 6.29 -14.23
C GLY A 87 5.37 5.83 -12.77
N TRP A 88 6.17 6.37 -11.86
CA TRP A 88 6.01 6.19 -10.42
C TRP A 88 4.88 7.05 -9.88
N ALA A 89 4.10 6.56 -8.92
CA ALA A 89 3.09 7.38 -8.25
C ALA A 89 3.76 8.43 -7.34
N PRO A 90 3.38 9.71 -7.37
CA PRO A 90 3.85 10.67 -6.39
C PRO A 90 3.23 10.28 -5.05
N LEU A 91 4.04 10.19 -4.00
CA LEU A 91 3.56 9.79 -2.66
C LEU A 91 2.42 10.70 -2.18
N SER A 92 2.44 11.97 -2.53
CA SER A 92 1.39 12.93 -2.18
C SER A 92 0.02 12.66 -2.83
N SER A 93 -0.09 11.76 -3.81
CA SER A 93 -1.35 11.46 -4.52
C SER A 93 -1.52 9.98 -4.86
N CYS A 94 -0.76 9.09 -4.23
CA CYS A 94 -0.82 7.66 -4.49
C CYS A 94 -1.98 6.98 -3.74
N PHE A 95 -2.42 5.83 -4.25
CA PHE A 95 -3.40 5.02 -3.55
C PHE A 95 -2.71 4.20 -2.47
N TYR A 96 -2.71 4.75 -1.27
CA TYR A 96 -2.28 3.99 -0.09
C TYR A 96 -3.19 2.80 0.17
N ALA A 97 -2.60 1.63 0.34
CA ALA A 97 -3.28 0.36 0.58
C ALA A 97 -2.43 -0.57 1.47
N TYR A 98 -3.06 -1.64 1.95
CA TYR A 98 -2.48 -2.65 2.85
C TYR A 98 -2.53 -4.02 2.20
N GLN A 99 -1.69 -4.94 2.68
CA GLN A 99 -1.64 -6.29 2.13
C GLN A 99 -2.74 -7.20 2.69
N SER A 100 -3.30 -6.87 3.87
CA SER A 100 -4.42 -7.60 4.47
C SER A 100 -5.60 -6.69 4.82
N ALA A 101 -6.80 -7.30 4.84
CA ALA A 101 -8.02 -6.62 5.25
C ALA A 101 -7.96 -6.17 6.72
N ASP A 102 -7.34 -6.96 7.60
CA ASP A 102 -7.20 -6.65 9.02
C ASP A 102 -6.33 -5.41 9.25
N GLN A 103 -5.23 -5.27 8.51
CA GLN A 103 -4.40 -4.07 8.55
C GLN A 103 -5.19 -2.83 8.11
N ALA A 104 -5.94 -2.94 7.01
CA ALA A 104 -6.81 -1.86 6.55
C ALA A 104 -7.92 -1.54 7.57
N ALA A 105 -8.42 -2.54 8.29
CA ALA A 105 -9.44 -2.35 9.31
C ALA A 105 -8.93 -1.63 10.55
N LEU A 106 -7.70 -1.90 10.97
CA LEU A 106 -7.04 -1.22 12.08
C LEU A 106 -6.54 0.18 11.71
N ALA A 107 -6.36 0.45 10.41
CA ALA A 107 -5.94 1.76 9.94
C ALA A 107 -6.95 2.85 10.31
N LYS A 108 -6.41 4.00 10.72
CA LYS A 108 -7.15 5.21 11.05
C LYS A 108 -7.14 6.15 9.86
N PHE A 109 -8.16 7.01 9.77
CA PHE A 109 -8.13 8.08 8.78
C PHE A 109 -6.96 9.03 9.09
N PRO A 110 -6.32 9.60 8.06
CA PRO A 110 -5.32 10.64 8.25
C PRO A 110 -5.86 11.78 9.11
N LYS A 111 -5.01 12.36 9.97
CA LYS A 111 -5.44 13.44 10.89
C LYS A 111 -6.07 14.63 10.16
N ASN A 112 -5.60 14.91 8.94
CA ASN A 112 -6.03 15.96 8.03
C ASN A 112 -7.10 15.52 7.01
N SER A 113 -7.65 14.31 7.14
CA SER A 113 -8.70 13.86 6.22
C SER A 113 -9.97 14.71 6.38
N LYS A 114 -10.51 15.19 5.26
CA LYS A 114 -11.80 15.92 5.22
C LYS A 114 -12.99 15.03 5.57
N HIS A 115 -12.80 13.72 5.53
CA HIS A 115 -13.87 12.73 5.70
C HIS A 115 -13.78 11.99 7.04
N ARG A 116 -13.12 12.54 8.06
CA ARG A 116 -12.97 11.91 9.39
C ARG A 116 -14.27 11.48 10.06
N ALA A 117 -15.37 12.18 9.79
CA ALA A 117 -16.69 11.87 10.33
C ALA A 117 -17.50 10.90 9.43
N SER A 118 -17.01 10.62 8.22
CA SER A 118 -17.70 9.74 7.27
C SER A 118 -17.47 8.27 7.60
N PRO A 119 -18.42 7.38 7.28
CA PRO A 119 -18.25 5.94 7.48
C PRO A 119 -16.98 5.40 6.82
N LYS A 120 -16.19 4.64 7.58
CA LYS A 120 -15.01 3.93 7.09
C LYS A 120 -15.43 2.68 6.34
N VAL A 121 -14.95 2.55 5.10
CA VAL A 121 -15.18 1.38 4.25
C VAL A 121 -13.85 0.82 3.80
N ILE A 122 -13.76 -0.51 3.77
CA ILE A 122 -12.61 -1.22 3.22
C ILE A 122 -13.01 -1.77 1.86
N ILE A 123 -12.19 -1.52 0.86
CA ILE A 123 -12.34 -2.09 -0.47
C ILE A 123 -11.16 -2.99 -0.80
N GLU A 124 -11.47 -4.11 -1.46
CA GLU A 124 -10.48 -4.94 -2.11
C GLU A 124 -10.17 -4.33 -3.46
N VAL A 125 -8.88 -4.16 -3.74
CA VAL A 125 -8.39 -3.61 -5.00
C VAL A 125 -7.33 -4.51 -5.60
N THR A 126 -7.26 -4.55 -6.93
CA THR A 126 -6.11 -5.11 -7.63
C THR A 126 -5.22 -3.99 -8.17
N ALA A 127 -3.92 -4.19 -8.14
CA ALA A 127 -2.93 -3.23 -8.63
C ALA A 127 -1.78 -3.94 -9.35
N SER A 128 -1.13 -3.20 -10.26
CA SER A 128 0.07 -3.65 -10.96
C SER A 128 0.92 -2.47 -11.43
N GLY A 129 2.20 -2.75 -11.67
CA GLY A 129 3.21 -1.79 -12.08
C GLY A 129 4.01 -1.20 -10.91
N LYS A 130 4.61 -0.03 -11.15
CA LYS A 130 5.57 0.62 -10.25
C LYS A 130 4.90 1.16 -8.99
N ALA A 131 5.26 0.63 -7.83
CA ALA A 131 4.68 0.95 -6.54
C ALA A 131 5.76 1.16 -5.48
N TYR A 132 5.45 1.88 -4.40
CA TYR A 132 6.35 1.95 -3.25
C TYR A 132 5.81 1.15 -2.08
N PHE A 133 6.70 0.56 -1.29
CA PHE A 133 6.37 -0.09 -0.03
C PHE A 133 7.09 0.59 1.12
N ASN A 134 6.38 0.85 2.21
CA ASN A 134 6.95 1.37 3.43
C ASN A 134 6.88 0.30 4.54
N PRO A 135 8.02 -0.29 4.97
CA PRO A 135 8.04 -1.37 5.95
C PRO A 135 7.69 -0.92 7.37
N GLU A 136 7.89 0.35 7.72
CA GLU A 136 7.57 0.89 9.04
C GLU A 136 6.05 0.97 9.26
N THR A 137 5.32 1.29 8.19
CA THR A 137 3.85 1.45 8.23
C THR A 137 3.10 0.28 7.60
N ASN A 138 3.81 -0.68 7.02
CA ASN A 138 3.28 -1.79 6.22
C ASN A 138 2.29 -1.32 5.13
N MET A 139 2.63 -0.22 4.47
CA MET A 139 1.75 0.46 3.53
C MET A 139 2.32 0.47 2.12
N TRP A 140 1.45 0.26 1.14
CA TRP A 140 1.76 0.30 -0.28
C TRP A 140 1.24 1.58 -0.90
N ALA A 141 2.07 2.26 -1.70
CA ALA A 141 1.69 3.38 -2.53
C ALA A 141 1.53 2.89 -3.98
N LEU A 142 0.27 2.73 -4.40
CA LEU A 142 -0.07 2.14 -5.68
C LEU A 142 -0.39 3.22 -6.73
N PRO A 143 0.05 3.06 -8.00
CA PRO A 143 -0.16 4.04 -9.07
C PRO A 143 -1.55 3.96 -9.70
N ARG A 144 -2.12 2.76 -9.73
CA ARG A 144 -3.42 2.45 -10.32
C ARG A 144 -4.03 1.30 -9.55
N VAL A 145 -5.34 1.38 -9.32
CA VAL A 145 -6.09 0.35 -8.60
C VAL A 145 -7.40 0.07 -9.31
N ARG A 146 -7.83 -1.19 -9.33
CA ARG A 146 -9.17 -1.57 -9.75
C ARG A 146 -9.95 -2.05 -8.55
N THR A 147 -11.06 -1.40 -8.25
CA THR A 147 -11.91 -1.84 -7.14
C THR A 147 -12.62 -3.13 -7.51
N VAL A 148 -12.39 -4.19 -6.74
CA VAL A 148 -12.99 -5.51 -6.97
C VAL A 148 -14.31 -5.63 -6.22
N ARG A 149 -14.28 -5.38 -4.91
CA ARG A 149 -15.45 -5.48 -4.03
C ARG A 149 -15.30 -4.63 -2.79
N ILE A 150 -16.42 -4.37 -2.13
CA ILE A 150 -16.45 -3.85 -0.76
C ILE A 150 -16.26 -5.04 0.18
N VAL A 151 -15.37 -4.90 1.15
CA VAL A 151 -15.10 -5.94 2.15
C VAL A 151 -16.03 -5.74 3.34
N PRO A 152 -16.88 -6.72 3.68
CA PRO A 152 -17.67 -6.65 4.90
C PRO A 152 -16.73 -6.73 6.09
N TYR A 153 -16.73 -5.70 6.93
CA TYR A 153 -15.98 -5.69 8.17
C TYR A 153 -16.93 -5.50 9.34
N THR A 154 -17.06 -6.54 10.15
CA THR A 154 -17.67 -6.44 11.48
C THR A 154 -16.62 -5.86 12.41
N ILE A 155 -16.88 -4.64 12.91
CA ILE A 155 -16.13 -4.12 14.06
C ILE A 155 -16.34 -5.15 15.17
N PRO A 156 -15.27 -5.72 15.77
CA PRO A 156 -15.42 -6.51 16.97
C PRO A 156 -16.08 -5.58 18.00
N THR A 157 -17.35 -5.81 18.26
CA THR A 157 -18.01 -5.21 19.41
C THR A 157 -17.16 -5.65 20.58
N VAL A 158 -16.54 -4.68 21.28
CA VAL A 158 -15.96 -4.93 22.59
C VAL A 158 -17.16 -5.38 23.41
N SER A 159 -17.33 -6.69 23.56
CA SER A 159 -18.29 -7.24 24.51
C SER A 159 -17.91 -6.61 25.83
N ASP A 160 -18.79 -5.77 26.37
CA ASP A 160 -18.64 -5.23 27.72
C ASP A 160 -18.38 -6.42 28.65
N ALA A 161 -17.12 -6.59 29.02
CA ALA A 161 -16.71 -7.55 30.03
C ALA A 161 -17.49 -7.17 31.30
N GLY A 162 -18.27 -8.13 31.79
CA GLY A 162 -19.34 -7.88 32.73
C GLY A 162 -18.96 -6.99 33.90
N SER A 163 -19.84 -6.02 34.18
CA SER A 163 -20.01 -5.47 35.52
C SER A 163 -20.42 -6.59 36.47
N SER A 164 -19.43 -7.28 37.00
CA SER A 164 -19.52 -8.09 38.20
C SER A 164 -19.12 -7.20 39.37
N ASP A 165 -20.09 -6.52 39.96
CA ASP A 165 -19.94 -5.90 41.27
C ASP A 165 -19.63 -6.99 42.32
N GLY A 166 -18.46 -6.91 42.94
CA GLY A 166 -18.03 -7.73 44.07
C GLY A 166 -16.91 -7.02 44.84
N PRO A 167 -16.98 -6.92 46.19
CA PRO A 167 -16.23 -5.94 46.94
C PRO A 167 -14.81 -6.38 47.34
N THR A 168 -13.92 -5.39 47.32
CA THR A 168 -12.83 -5.10 48.28
C THR A 168 -11.96 -6.24 48.78
N GLU A 169 -10.70 -6.30 48.30
CA GLU A 169 -9.54 -6.53 49.18
C GLU A 169 -8.25 -5.94 48.57
N GLN A 170 -7.69 -4.95 49.26
CA GLN A 170 -6.30 -4.47 49.14
C GLN A 170 -5.38 -5.52 49.78
N PRO A 171 -4.12 -5.72 49.30
CA PRO A 171 -3.05 -4.87 49.79
C PRO A 171 -1.85 -4.62 48.83
N SER A 172 -1.39 -3.35 48.85
CA SER A 172 -0.01 -2.86 49.01
C SER A 172 1.14 -3.17 48.01
N PRO A 173 2.20 -2.31 48.02
CA PRO A 173 2.89 -1.88 46.81
C PRO A 173 4.33 -2.42 46.68
N GLY A 174 4.87 -2.39 45.47
CA GLY A 174 6.32 -2.39 45.27
C GLY A 174 6.80 -2.92 43.93
N ARG A 175 7.14 -2.01 43.01
CA ARG A 175 8.42 -1.94 42.25
C ARG A 175 8.25 -1.20 40.93
N THR A 176 8.86 -0.02 40.86
CA THR A 176 9.43 0.55 39.64
C THR A 176 10.67 -0.25 39.22
N PRO A 177 10.98 -0.30 37.91
CA PRO A 177 11.90 0.67 37.29
C PRO A 177 11.31 1.21 35.97
N SER A 178 11.34 2.51 35.65
CA SER A 178 12.46 3.44 35.38
C SER A 178 13.33 3.08 34.17
N MET A 179 13.53 4.12 33.33
CA MET A 179 14.42 4.27 32.17
C MET A 179 13.92 3.70 30.83
N ALA A 180 13.92 4.42 29.70
CA ALA A 180 14.50 5.71 29.39
C ALA A 180 13.78 6.39 28.21
N ASN A 181 13.80 7.72 28.28
CA ASN A 181 13.73 8.68 27.18
C ASN A 181 14.24 8.15 25.85
N LEU A 182 13.45 8.36 24.80
CA LEU A 182 13.99 8.81 23.52
C LEU A 182 13.21 10.05 23.11
N ASP A 183 13.96 11.15 23.06
CA ASP A 183 13.56 12.50 22.78
C ASP A 183 12.76 12.64 21.49
N ALA A 184 11.65 13.36 21.61
CA ALA A 184 10.95 13.97 20.50
C ALA A 184 11.81 15.09 19.92
N LYS A 185 12.27 14.94 18.67
CA LYS A 185 12.59 16.09 17.81
C LYS A 185 12.64 15.70 16.34
N ALA A 186 11.54 15.92 15.64
CA ALA A 186 11.57 16.47 14.28
C ALA A 186 10.18 17.03 13.92
N THR A 187 10.21 18.30 13.56
CA THR A 187 9.13 19.25 13.32
C THR A 187 8.15 18.85 12.21
N PRO A 188 6.90 19.35 12.26
CA PRO A 188 5.95 19.22 11.16
C PRO A 188 6.38 20.12 10.00
N TRP A 189 6.32 19.60 8.78
CA TRP A 189 6.32 20.46 7.59
C TRP A 189 5.18 20.07 6.64
N VAL A 190 4.40 21.09 6.32
CA VAL A 190 3.37 21.24 5.28
C VAL A 190 3.66 22.64 4.72
N PRO A 191 3.51 22.95 3.42
CA PRO A 191 3.00 22.16 2.29
C PRO A 191 4.04 21.81 1.21
#